data_AF-A0A9D7FUI6-F1
#
_entry.id   AF-A0A9D7FUI6-F1
#
_cell.length_a   1.000
_cell.length_b   1.000
_cell.length_c   1.000
_cell.angle_alpha   90.00
_cell.angle_beta   90.00
_cell.angle_gamma   90.00
#
_symmetry.space_group_name_H-M   'P 1'
#
loop_
_entity.id
_entity.type
_entity.pdbx_description
1 polymer ?
#
loop_
_entity_poly.entity_id
_entity_poly.type
_entity_poly.pdbx_seq_one_letter_code
_entity_poly.pdbx_strand_id
1 'polypeptide(L)'
;MLTEYGPIHEVWIDIPGVLGRGYRTFLYNHVAQLQPEAVIMMNSGISTQENYNIDYAWPSDLIAIERSLPPENGHQKVRTIEGKDYYMPGEVCDPIGKEWFYVDGDLPREDAVLADIYQKTRQRGANLLLDVPPDRHGLIPDESIQALQRLRKNAGL
;
A
#
# COMPACT_ATOMS: atom_id res chain seq x y z
N MET A 1 -2.41 -15.86 -12.84
CA MET A 1 -1.57 -14.82 -12.19
C MET A 1 -0.37 -15.43 -11.46
N LEU A 2 -0.57 -16.19 -10.36
CA LEU A 2 0.53 -16.64 -9.49
C LEU A 2 1.46 -17.73 -10.09
N THR A 3 1.17 -18.25 -11.27
CA THR A 3 1.93 -19.37 -11.89
C THR A 3 2.42 -19.09 -13.30
N GLU A 4 1.97 -17.99 -13.91
CA GLU A 4 2.15 -17.74 -15.36
C GLU A 4 2.88 -16.42 -15.65
N TYR A 5 3.18 -15.62 -14.63
CA TYR A 5 3.76 -14.28 -14.78
C TYR A 5 5.14 -14.13 -14.11
N GLY A 6 5.78 -15.25 -13.77
CA GLY A 6 7.07 -15.27 -13.08
C GLY A 6 6.95 -14.92 -11.58
N PRO A 7 8.06 -14.48 -10.96
CA PRO A 7 8.08 -14.08 -9.55
C PRO A 7 7.18 -12.87 -9.29
N ILE A 8 6.30 -12.98 -8.30
CA ILE A 8 5.46 -11.89 -7.80
C ILE A 8 6.05 -11.40 -6.47
N HIS A 9 6.26 -10.09 -6.34
CA HIS A 9 6.83 -9.51 -5.12
C HIS A 9 5.77 -9.20 -4.06
N GLU A 10 4.57 -8.84 -4.50
CA GLU A 10 3.49 -8.45 -3.60
C GLU A 10 2.12 -8.87 -4.16
N VAL A 11 1.25 -9.35 -3.27
CA VAL A 11 -0.16 -9.62 -3.56
C VAL A 11 -1.03 -8.76 -2.65
N TRP A 12 -1.73 -7.81 -3.27
CA TRP A 12 -2.65 -6.88 -2.61
C TRP A 12 -4.09 -7.40 -2.68
N ILE A 13 -4.71 -7.65 -1.53
CA ILE A 13 -6.08 -8.14 -1.42
C ILE A 13 -6.93 -7.03 -0.81
N ASP A 14 -7.69 -6.36 -1.68
CA ASP A 14 -8.57 -5.28 -1.27
C ASP A 14 -9.88 -5.80 -0.65
N ILE A 15 -10.42 -5.03 0.29
CA ILE A 15 -11.64 -5.32 1.05
C ILE A 15 -11.65 -6.76 1.63
N PRO A 16 -10.60 -7.20 2.35
CA PRO A 16 -10.45 -8.59 2.79
C PRO A 16 -11.56 -9.06 3.74
N GLY A 17 -12.25 -8.13 4.41
CA GLY A 17 -13.34 -8.43 5.34
C GLY A 17 -14.51 -9.20 4.72
N VAL A 18 -14.79 -9.05 3.41
CA VAL A 18 -15.91 -9.76 2.76
C VAL A 18 -15.68 -11.27 2.63
N LEU A 19 -14.42 -11.70 2.65
CA LEU A 19 -14.03 -13.11 2.50
C LEU A 19 -14.27 -13.91 3.79
N GLY A 20 -14.38 -13.23 4.94
CA GLY A 20 -14.36 -13.88 6.24
C GLY A 20 -12.97 -14.45 6.58
N ARG A 21 -12.78 -14.87 7.84
CA ARG A 21 -11.47 -15.30 8.33
C ARG A 21 -10.96 -16.59 7.68
N GLY A 22 -11.83 -17.60 7.55
CA GLY A 22 -11.44 -18.89 6.99
C GLY A 22 -10.91 -18.79 5.56
N TYR A 23 -11.60 -18.04 4.70
CA TYR A 23 -11.17 -17.88 3.31
C TYR A 23 -9.92 -16.99 3.18
N ARG A 24 -9.76 -15.94 4.01
CA ARG A 24 -8.50 -15.18 4.07
C ARG A 24 -7.31 -16.06 4.44
N THR A 25 -7.46 -16.92 5.45
CA THR A 25 -6.39 -17.86 5.84
C THR A 25 -6.07 -18.85 4.72
N PHE A 26 -7.10 -19.40 4.06
CA PHE A 26 -6.90 -20.26 2.89
C PHE A 26 -6.15 -19.53 1.78
N LEU A 27 -6.59 -18.32 1.41
CA LEU A 27 -6.00 -17.52 0.34
C LEU A 27 -4.55 -17.15 0.65
N TYR A 28 -4.27 -16.66 1.86
CA TYR A 28 -2.90 -16.35 2.31
C TYR A 28 -1.99 -17.57 2.17
N ASN A 29 -2.40 -18.74 2.68
CA ASN A 29 -1.60 -19.96 2.58
C ASN A 29 -1.41 -20.42 1.13
N HIS A 30 -2.43 -20.26 0.29
CA HIS A 30 -2.35 -20.63 -1.12
C HIS A 30 -1.38 -19.73 -1.90
N VAL A 31 -1.42 -18.41 -1.66
CA VAL A 31 -0.46 -17.46 -2.24
C VAL A 31 0.95 -17.79 -1.76
N ALA A 32 1.16 -17.96 -0.44
CA ALA A 32 2.46 -18.29 0.14
C ALA A 32 3.02 -19.62 -0.37
N GLN A 33 2.17 -20.60 -0.71
CA GLN A 33 2.59 -21.86 -1.31
C GLN A 33 3.10 -21.67 -2.76
N LEU A 34 2.42 -20.83 -3.56
CA LEU A 34 2.74 -20.64 -4.97
C LEU A 34 3.85 -19.61 -5.21
N GLN A 35 3.92 -18.60 -4.37
CA GLN A 35 4.84 -17.46 -4.45
C GLN A 35 5.42 -17.19 -3.05
N PRO A 36 6.33 -18.04 -2.55
CA PRO A 36 6.83 -17.96 -1.16
C PRO A 36 7.65 -16.71 -0.84
N GLU A 37 8.13 -16.00 -1.87
CA GLU A 37 8.88 -14.74 -1.72
C GLU A 37 7.96 -13.51 -1.84
N ALA A 38 6.67 -13.69 -2.15
CA ALA A 38 5.73 -12.58 -2.20
C ALA A 38 5.33 -12.16 -0.79
N VAL A 39 5.24 -10.84 -0.56
CA VAL A 39 4.54 -10.31 0.61
C VAL A 39 3.04 -10.21 0.31
N ILE A 40 2.20 -10.54 1.27
CA ILE A 40 0.75 -10.61 1.10
C ILE A 40 0.11 -9.53 1.98
N MET A 41 -0.52 -8.54 1.36
CA MET A 41 -1.28 -7.51 2.06
C MET A 41 -2.77 -7.80 1.99
N MET A 42 -3.40 -7.92 3.15
CA MET A 42 -4.85 -7.75 3.30
C MET A 42 -5.12 -6.28 3.64
N ASN A 43 -5.70 -5.52 2.72
CA ASN A 43 -5.91 -4.08 2.90
C ASN A 43 -6.75 -3.81 4.16
N SER A 44 -6.15 -3.18 5.17
CA SER A 44 -6.82 -2.80 6.41
C SER A 44 -7.59 -1.47 6.30
N GLY A 45 -7.51 -0.77 5.16
CA GLY A 45 -8.28 0.41 4.82
C GLY A 45 -7.71 1.74 5.36
N ILE A 46 -8.56 2.77 5.30
CA ILE A 46 -8.19 4.17 5.56
C ILE A 46 -8.04 4.45 7.06
N SER A 47 -6.83 4.31 7.59
CA SER A 47 -6.45 4.80 8.93
C SER A 47 -4.93 4.79 9.13
N THR A 48 -4.44 5.30 10.26
CA THR A 48 -3.04 5.13 10.72
C THR A 48 -2.70 3.68 11.07
N GLN A 49 -3.72 2.83 11.23
CA GLN A 49 -3.65 1.44 11.68
C GLN A 49 -2.92 1.24 13.01
N GLU A 50 -2.91 2.24 13.90
CA GLU A 50 -2.41 2.06 15.28
C GLU A 50 -3.12 0.89 15.98
N ASN A 51 -4.42 0.75 15.75
CA ASN A 51 -5.22 -0.40 16.17
C ASN A 51 -5.55 -1.27 14.95
N TYR A 52 -4.71 -2.27 14.69
CA TYR A 52 -4.91 -3.21 13.58
C TYR A 52 -6.15 -4.08 13.80
N ASN A 53 -7.10 -4.03 12.85
CA ASN A 53 -8.33 -4.82 12.93
C ASN A 53 -8.09 -6.27 12.49
N ILE A 54 -7.76 -7.13 13.46
CA ILE A 54 -7.49 -8.56 13.26
C ILE A 54 -8.68 -9.24 12.57
N ASP A 55 -9.90 -9.01 13.05
CA ASP A 55 -11.10 -9.64 12.50
C ASP A 55 -11.38 -9.25 11.06
N TYR A 56 -10.90 -8.08 10.61
CA TYR A 56 -11.11 -7.58 9.25
C TYR A 56 -9.98 -7.94 8.27
N ALA A 57 -8.71 -7.86 8.69
CA ALA A 57 -7.57 -7.98 7.78
C ALA A 57 -6.59 -9.14 8.07
N TRP A 58 -6.63 -9.81 9.24
CA TRP A 58 -5.70 -10.93 9.50
C TRP A 58 -6.05 -12.21 8.70
N PRO A 59 -5.08 -12.98 8.14
CA PRO A 59 -3.62 -12.81 8.16
C PRO A 59 -3.04 -11.91 7.06
N SER A 60 -1.97 -11.17 7.37
CA SER A 60 -1.27 -10.24 6.47
C SER A 60 0.21 -10.13 6.86
N ASP A 61 1.11 -9.89 5.89
CA ASP A 61 2.55 -9.69 6.13
C ASP A 61 2.91 -8.24 6.45
N LEU A 62 2.10 -7.31 5.95
CA LEU A 62 2.28 -5.87 6.09
C LEU A 62 0.92 -5.18 6.32
N ILE A 63 0.97 -3.89 6.65
CA ILE A 63 -0.19 -3.09 7.05
C ILE A 63 -0.41 -1.95 6.05
N ALA A 64 -1.60 -1.91 5.46
CA ALA A 64 -2.01 -0.83 4.56
C ALA A 64 -2.43 0.40 5.38
N ILE A 65 -1.75 1.52 5.13
CA ILE A 65 -2.03 2.84 5.66
C ILE A 65 -2.60 3.67 4.50
N GLU A 66 -3.83 3.35 4.12
CA GLU A 66 -4.47 3.92 2.94
C GLU A 66 -4.84 5.39 3.17
N ARG A 67 -4.41 6.29 2.26
CA ARG A 67 -4.71 7.73 2.28
C ARG A 67 -4.41 8.42 3.62
N SER A 68 -3.46 7.88 4.38
CA SER A 68 -3.04 8.40 5.68
C SER A 68 -1.53 8.33 5.80
N LEU A 69 -0.98 9.06 6.77
CA LEU A 69 0.41 8.88 7.19
C LEU A 69 0.46 8.02 8.45
N PRO A 70 1.59 7.33 8.72
CA PRO A 70 1.78 6.71 10.02
C PRO A 70 1.78 7.78 11.13
N PRO A 71 1.63 7.39 12.41
CA PRO A 71 1.71 8.30 13.54
C PRO A 71 3.01 9.12 13.56
N GLU A 72 2.98 10.31 14.18
CA GLU A 72 4.17 11.20 14.25
C GLU A 72 5.36 10.58 14.98
N ASN A 73 5.09 9.71 15.96
CA ASN A 73 6.10 8.92 16.67
C ASN A 73 6.57 7.67 15.89
N GLY A 74 6.07 7.44 14.68
CA GLY A 74 6.47 6.35 13.79
C GLY A 74 5.54 5.13 13.80
N HIS A 75 5.64 4.30 12.75
CA HIS A 75 4.87 3.05 12.61
C HIS A 75 5.38 1.97 13.58
N GLN A 76 4.45 1.36 14.34
CA GLN A 76 4.74 0.20 15.16
C GLN A 76 4.82 -1.07 14.30
N LYS A 77 6.04 -1.56 14.09
CA LYS A 77 6.34 -2.73 13.26
C LYS A 77 6.12 -4.08 13.95
N VAL A 78 6.02 -4.13 15.28
CA VAL A 78 5.81 -5.40 16.01
C VAL A 78 4.46 -5.38 16.68
N ARG A 79 3.64 -6.40 16.42
CA ARG A 79 2.28 -6.51 16.95
C ARG A 79 2.04 -7.90 17.51
N THR A 80 1.42 -7.95 18.67
CA THR A 80 0.94 -9.19 19.27
C THR A 80 -0.44 -9.50 18.70
N ILE A 81 -0.55 -10.59 17.94
CA ILE A 81 -1.81 -11.11 17.41
C ILE A 81 -2.00 -12.49 18.02
N GLU A 82 -3.09 -12.65 18.79
CA GLU A 82 -3.46 -13.94 19.39
C GLU A 82 -2.35 -14.59 20.23
N GLY A 83 -1.64 -13.75 21.00
CA GLY A 83 -0.58 -14.20 21.90
C GLY A 83 0.78 -14.47 21.24
N LYS A 84 0.94 -14.15 19.95
CA LYS A 84 2.22 -14.24 19.24
C LYS A 84 2.60 -12.89 18.63
N ASP A 85 3.89 -12.57 18.71
CA ASP A 85 4.44 -11.37 18.10
C ASP A 85 4.77 -11.60 16.62
N TYR A 86 4.37 -10.64 15.79
CA TYR A 86 4.62 -10.61 14.36
C TYR A 86 5.29 -9.29 13.98
N TYR A 87 6.27 -9.37 13.06
CA TYR A 87 6.83 -8.20 12.40
C TYR A 87 5.97 -7.84 11.19
N MET A 88 5.29 -6.70 11.24
CA MET A 88 4.35 -6.19 10.24
C MET A 88 4.74 -4.76 9.86
N PRO A 89 5.59 -4.55 8.84
CA PRO A 89 5.93 -3.22 8.35
C PRO A 89 4.68 -2.53 7.77
N GLY A 90 4.72 -1.19 7.74
CA GLY A 90 3.64 -0.38 7.20
C GLY A 90 3.94 0.04 5.77
N GLU A 91 2.89 0.12 4.95
CA GLU A 91 2.93 0.71 3.63
C GLU A 91 1.83 1.77 3.54
N VAL A 92 2.22 3.01 3.27
CA VAL A 92 1.28 4.06 2.87
C VAL A 92 0.95 3.85 1.41
N CYS A 93 -0.34 3.77 1.09
CA CYS A 93 -0.83 3.74 -0.27
C CYS A 93 -1.72 4.96 -0.53
N ASP A 94 -1.42 5.71 -1.60
CA ASP A 94 -2.12 6.96 -1.91
C ASP A 94 -2.04 7.25 -3.42
N PRO A 95 -3.09 7.80 -4.06
CA PRO A 95 -2.98 8.27 -5.44
C PRO A 95 -2.13 9.54 -5.57
N ILE A 96 -1.48 9.68 -6.72
CA ILE A 96 -0.75 10.89 -7.10
C ILE A 96 -1.67 12.13 -7.20
N GLY A 97 -2.93 11.92 -7.61
CA GLY A 97 -4.01 12.91 -7.63
C GLY A 97 -4.96 12.74 -6.44
N LYS A 98 -6.27 12.80 -6.68
CA LYS A 98 -7.31 12.52 -5.67
C LYS A 98 -7.95 11.15 -5.87
N GLU A 99 -7.92 10.63 -7.08
CA GLU A 99 -8.63 9.41 -7.48
C GLU A 99 -7.66 8.27 -7.77
N TRP A 100 -8.07 7.04 -7.42
CA TRP A 100 -7.32 5.81 -7.74
C TRP A 100 -7.44 5.41 -9.22
N PHE A 101 -8.42 5.96 -9.91
CA PHE A 101 -8.67 5.73 -11.33
C PHE A 101 -8.64 7.07 -12.06
N TYR A 102 -8.40 7.01 -13.36
CA TYR A 102 -8.36 8.21 -14.17
C TYR A 102 -9.72 8.93 -14.19
N VAL A 103 -9.71 10.20 -13.79
CA VAL A 103 -10.84 11.11 -13.86
C VAL A 103 -10.39 12.38 -14.59
N ASP A 104 -11.18 12.81 -15.57
CA ASP A 104 -10.91 14.00 -16.36
C ASP A 104 -10.75 15.22 -15.42
N GLY A 105 -9.58 15.87 -15.45
CA GLY A 105 -9.27 17.03 -14.61
C GLY A 105 -8.75 16.72 -13.20
N ASP A 106 -8.55 15.44 -12.83
CA ASP A 106 -7.81 15.08 -11.62
C ASP A 106 -6.30 15.20 -11.88
N LEU A 107 -5.76 16.37 -11.58
CA LEU A 107 -4.33 16.65 -11.73
C LEU A 107 -3.52 16.06 -10.57
N PRO A 108 -2.23 15.71 -10.79
CA PRO A 108 -1.31 15.40 -9.71
C PRO A 108 -1.34 16.46 -8.60
N ARG A 109 -1.23 16.03 -7.35
CA ARG A 109 -1.05 16.92 -6.20
C ARG A 109 0.19 17.79 -6.40
N GLU A 110 0.19 18.94 -5.75
CA GLU A 110 1.33 19.86 -5.77
C GLU A 110 2.63 19.15 -5.34
N ASP A 111 3.74 19.54 -5.97
CA ASP A 111 5.06 18.94 -5.72
C ASP A 111 5.44 18.94 -4.23
N ALA A 112 5.09 20.00 -3.50
CA ALA A 112 5.35 20.11 -2.06
C ALA A 112 4.57 19.08 -1.25
N VAL A 113 3.33 18.78 -1.65
CA VAL A 113 2.48 17.77 -0.98
C VAL A 113 3.02 16.37 -1.24
N LEU A 114 3.38 16.05 -2.48
CA LEU A 114 3.95 14.74 -2.82
C LEU A 114 5.29 14.51 -2.10
N ALA A 115 6.14 15.55 -2.05
CA ALA A 115 7.41 15.49 -1.32
C ALA A 115 7.19 15.31 0.19
N ASP A 116 6.22 16.01 0.78
CA ASP A 116 5.88 15.90 2.20
C ASP A 116 5.37 14.50 2.56
N ILE A 117 4.48 13.92 1.75
CA ILE A 117 4.00 12.53 1.91
C ILE A 117 5.19 11.57 1.88
N TYR A 118 6.03 11.63 0.85
CA TYR A 118 7.19 10.77 0.72
C TYR A 118 8.15 10.90 1.93
N GLN A 119 8.50 12.12 2.32
CA GLN A 119 9.43 12.37 3.42
C GLN A 119 8.87 11.89 4.75
N LYS A 120 7.61 12.23 5.07
CA LYS A 120 6.97 11.82 6.32
C LYS A 120 6.79 10.32 6.40
N THR A 121 6.36 9.65 5.32
CA THR A 121 6.24 8.19 5.28
C THR A 121 7.57 7.51 5.62
N ARG A 122 8.66 7.94 4.98
CA ARG A 122 9.99 7.39 5.25
C ARG A 122 10.50 7.70 6.65
N GLN A 123 10.36 8.94 7.12
CA GLN A 123 10.78 9.35 8.46
C GLN A 123 10.03 8.59 9.55
N ARG A 124 8.76 8.26 9.30
CA ARG A 124 7.90 7.49 10.21
C ARG A 124 8.04 5.98 10.02
N GLY A 125 8.99 5.53 9.22
CA GLY A 125 9.41 4.13 9.15
C GLY A 125 8.48 3.19 8.38
N ALA A 126 7.76 3.71 7.39
CA ALA A 126 6.90 2.95 6.47
C ALA A 126 7.38 3.09 5.01
N ASN A 127 6.91 2.19 4.14
CA ASN A 127 7.07 2.29 2.68
C ASN A 127 5.98 3.18 2.07
N LEU A 128 6.25 3.76 0.90
CA LEU A 128 5.25 4.49 0.11
C LEU A 128 4.99 3.74 -1.20
N LEU A 129 3.74 3.36 -1.41
CA LEU A 129 3.15 2.99 -2.70
C LEU A 129 2.36 4.18 -3.22
N LEU A 130 2.76 4.73 -4.38
CA LEU A 130 2.11 5.87 -5.00
C LEU A 130 1.40 5.40 -6.28
N ASP A 131 0.08 5.48 -6.28
CA ASP A 131 -0.75 5.11 -7.44
C ASP A 131 -0.75 6.20 -8.52
N VAL A 132 -0.72 5.78 -9.78
CA VAL A 132 -0.67 6.65 -10.96
C VAL A 132 -1.57 6.04 -12.04
N PRO A 133 -2.82 6.51 -12.18
CA PRO A 133 -3.75 5.87 -13.09
C PRO A 133 -3.42 6.19 -14.56
N PRO A 134 -3.44 5.19 -15.46
CA PRO A 134 -3.39 5.43 -16.91
C PRO A 134 -4.71 6.04 -17.40
N ASP A 135 -4.63 6.86 -18.45
CA ASP A 135 -5.78 7.47 -19.10
C ASP A 135 -6.61 6.48 -19.94
N ARG A 136 -7.66 6.97 -20.60
CA ARG A 136 -8.54 6.16 -21.47
C ARG A 136 -7.84 5.64 -22.74
N HIS A 137 -6.62 6.06 -23.02
CA HIS A 137 -5.78 5.53 -24.10
C HIS A 137 -4.76 4.50 -23.59
N GLY A 138 -4.74 4.21 -22.29
CA GLY A 138 -3.80 3.28 -21.67
C GLY A 138 -2.41 3.86 -21.45
N LEU A 139 -2.28 5.20 -21.44
CA LEU A 139 -1.02 5.91 -21.25
C LEU A 139 -1.01 6.62 -19.90
N ILE A 140 0.15 6.70 -19.26
CA ILE A 140 0.30 7.58 -18.09
C ILE A 140 0.27 9.04 -18.58
N PRO A 141 -0.60 9.91 -18.04
CA PRO A 141 -0.65 11.32 -18.45
C PRO A 141 0.69 12.03 -18.31
N ASP A 142 1.01 12.92 -19.25
CA ASP A 142 2.28 13.67 -19.26
C ASP A 142 2.46 14.50 -17.97
N GLU A 143 1.38 15.08 -17.44
CA GLU A 143 1.40 15.84 -16.19
C GLU A 143 1.84 14.97 -15.01
N SER A 144 1.36 13.72 -14.94
CA SER A 144 1.74 12.73 -13.93
C SER A 144 3.21 12.32 -14.08
N ILE A 145 3.68 12.08 -15.30
CA ILE A 145 5.10 11.78 -15.57
C ILE A 145 5.99 12.93 -15.10
N GLN A 146 5.63 14.18 -15.43
CA GLN A 146 6.39 15.35 -15.00
C GLN A 146 6.38 15.53 -13.48
N ALA A 147 5.25 15.29 -12.81
CA ALA A 147 5.14 15.32 -11.36
C ALA A 147 6.07 14.29 -10.70
N LEU A 148 6.11 13.05 -11.20
CA LEU A 148 7.02 12.01 -10.72
C LEU A 148 8.50 12.39 -10.89
N GLN A 149 8.86 13.00 -12.03
CA GLN A 149 10.23 13.48 -12.26
C GLN A 149 10.62 14.59 -11.29
N ARG A 150 9.71 15.53 -11.00
CA ARG A 150 9.94 16.58 -10.00
C ARG A 150 10.01 16.00 -8.59
N LEU A 151 9.14 15.06 -8.24
CA LEU A 151 9.21 14.33 -6.97
C LEU A 151 10.57 13.65 -6.80
N ARG A 152 11.04 12.90 -7.80
CA ARG A 152 12.36 12.26 -7.79
C ARG A 152 13.47 13.27 -7.48
N LYS A 153 13.49 14.39 -8.19
CA LYS A 153 14.49 15.46 -8.00
C LYS A 153 14.41 16.06 -6.59
N ASN A 154 13.21 16.36 -6.10
CA ASN A 154 13.00 16.99 -4.80
C ASN A 154 13.27 16.04 -3.62
N ALA A 155 13.07 14.74 -3.83
CA ALA A 155 13.29 13.68 -2.86
C ALA A 155 14.73 13.14 -2.81
N GLY A 156 15.58 13.51 -3.78
CA GLY A 156 16.96 13.02 -3.89
C GLY A 156 17.05 11.53 -4.27
N LEU A 157 16.16 11.06 -5.14
CA LEU A 157 16.04 9.68 -5.62
C LEU A 157 16.77 9.40 -6.95
#